data_AF-A0AAD2GA27-F1
#
_entry.id   AF-A0AAD2GA27-F1
#
_cell.length_a   1.000
_cell.length_b   1.000
_cell.length_c   1.000
_cell.angle_alpha   90.00
_cell.angle_beta   90.00
_cell.angle_gamma   90.00
#
_symmetry.space_group_name_H-M   'P 1'
#
loop_
_entity.id
_entity.type
_entity.pdbx_description
1 polymer ?
#
loop_
_entity_poly.entity_id
_entity_poly.type
_entity_poly.pdbx_seq_one_letter_code
_entity_poly.pdbx_strand_id
1 'polypeptide(L)'
;MELAYANNLRSAAANTTNFTADERQQMEAEAARVEALQIAGMATEYLDFAFDGKWYRKTPWSELPAKAKDAAHALNWEVNDDDETAAAAVGSCWYPMETRTWEDLSIEQCNGARTLGFNRHSWKDMFSGYLYIAQDWESLSDEIQASCRVLGWSEEKWGKTILVKEESRQWGALSLNEKEAARALNFELRSWNTMFASDAFENNDDGDY
;
A
#
# COMPACT_ATOMS: atom_id res chain seq x y z
N MET A 1 -6.36 14.86 8.84
CA MET A 1 -6.64 16.00 9.74
C MET A 1 -7.18 17.20 8.97
N GLU A 2 -6.68 17.49 7.77
CA GLU A 2 -7.07 18.67 6.97
C GLU A 2 -8.47 18.62 6.33
N LEU A 3 -8.95 17.45 5.88
CA LEU A 3 -10.35 17.29 5.42
C LEU A 3 -11.40 17.59 6.51
N ALA A 4 -11.10 17.27 7.76
CA ALA A 4 -11.99 17.60 8.88
C ALA A 4 -12.06 19.12 9.10
N TYR A 5 -10.95 19.83 8.87
CA TYR A 5 -10.90 21.30 8.96
C TYR A 5 -11.71 21.96 7.83
N ALA A 6 -11.57 21.49 6.59
CA ALA A 6 -12.36 21.99 5.45
C ALA A 6 -13.87 21.75 5.65
N ASN A 7 -14.27 20.58 6.15
CA ASN A 7 -15.66 20.26 6.46
C ASN A 7 -16.24 21.10 7.62
N ASN A 8 -15.42 21.40 8.62
CA ASN A 8 -15.81 22.30 9.71
C ASN A 8 -16.00 23.74 9.22
N LEU A 9 -15.15 24.24 8.32
CA LEU A 9 -15.31 25.56 7.70
C LEU A 9 -16.60 25.67 6.88
N ARG A 10 -16.91 24.66 6.05
CA ARG A 10 -18.18 24.60 5.30
C ARG A 10 -19.40 24.56 6.23
N SER A 11 -19.32 23.76 7.28
CA SER A 11 -20.41 23.63 8.26
C SER A 11 -20.63 24.94 9.04
N ALA A 12 -19.57 25.66 9.40
CA ALA A 12 -19.65 26.96 10.06
C ALA A 12 -20.21 28.06 9.12
N ALA A 13 -19.83 28.05 7.84
CA ALA A 13 -20.36 28.98 6.85
C ALA A 13 -21.88 28.77 6.61
N ALA A 14 -22.35 27.52 6.63
CA ALA A 14 -23.74 27.18 6.37
C ALA A 14 -24.70 27.46 7.55
N ASN A 15 -24.24 27.29 8.79
CA ASN A 15 -25.12 27.25 9.96
C ASN A 15 -25.18 28.53 10.80
N THR A 16 -24.38 29.56 10.47
CA THR A 16 -24.29 30.75 11.33
C THR A 16 -24.88 31.99 10.63
N THR A 17 -25.95 32.55 11.19
CA THR A 17 -26.58 33.80 10.73
C THR A 17 -25.76 35.05 11.05
N ASN A 18 -24.73 34.93 11.88
CA ASN A 18 -23.91 36.04 12.37
C ASN A 18 -22.79 36.49 11.41
N PHE A 19 -22.57 35.77 10.31
CA PHE A 19 -21.59 36.16 9.30
C PHE A 19 -22.25 36.93 8.17
N THR A 20 -21.54 37.93 7.66
CA THR A 20 -21.88 38.64 6.43
C THR A 20 -21.77 37.70 5.22
N ALA A 21 -22.37 38.10 4.09
CA ALA A 21 -22.25 37.32 2.85
C ALA A 21 -20.78 37.21 2.39
N ASP A 22 -20.00 38.28 2.57
CA ASP A 22 -18.59 38.34 2.18
C ASP A 22 -17.73 37.40 3.05
N GLU A 23 -17.99 37.34 4.36
CA GLU A 23 -17.29 36.41 5.26
C GLU A 23 -17.59 34.95 4.93
N ARG A 24 -18.85 34.62 4.60
CA ARG A 24 -19.22 33.27 4.14
C ARG A 24 -18.51 32.89 2.84
N GLN A 25 -18.44 33.82 1.88
CA GLN A 25 -17.75 33.60 0.61
C GLN A 25 -16.24 33.40 0.81
N GLN A 26 -15.60 34.15 1.70
CA GLN A 26 -14.19 33.97 2.04
C GLN A 26 -13.91 32.63 2.71
N MET A 27 -14.78 32.19 3.63
CA MET A 27 -14.65 30.88 4.29
C MET A 27 -14.82 29.72 3.30
N GLU A 28 -15.75 29.84 2.35
CA GLU A 28 -15.95 28.84 1.30
C GLU A 28 -14.77 28.79 0.33
N ALA A 29 -14.22 29.96 -0.05
CA ALA A 29 -13.02 30.05 -0.87
C ALA A 29 -11.79 29.43 -0.17
N GLU A 30 -11.61 29.67 1.13
CA GLU A 30 -10.51 29.08 1.90
C GLU A 30 -10.69 27.56 2.07
N ALA A 31 -11.92 27.08 2.32
CA ALA A 31 -12.20 25.65 2.34
C ALA A 31 -11.89 24.98 0.98
N ALA A 32 -12.26 25.62 -0.14
CA ALA A 32 -11.94 25.15 -1.48
C ALA A 32 -10.43 25.19 -1.76
N ARG A 33 -9.70 26.20 -1.26
CA ARG A 33 -8.24 26.29 -1.37
C ARG A 33 -7.54 25.16 -0.61
N VAL A 34 -7.97 24.89 0.63
CA VAL A 34 -7.43 23.78 1.44
C VAL A 34 -7.70 22.44 0.77
N GLU A 35 -8.92 22.22 0.25
CA GLU A 35 -9.25 21.01 -0.49
C GLU A 35 -8.45 20.90 -1.80
N ALA A 36 -8.27 21.99 -2.54
CA ALA A 36 -7.46 22.01 -3.75
C ALA A 36 -5.97 21.77 -3.46
N LEU A 37 -5.44 22.28 -2.36
CA LEU A 37 -4.07 22.00 -1.93
C LEU A 37 -3.89 20.55 -1.46
N GLN A 38 -4.89 19.96 -0.82
CA GLN A 38 -4.85 18.57 -0.43
C GLN A 38 -5.01 17.65 -1.65
N ILE A 39 -5.91 17.97 -2.59
CA ILE A 39 -6.04 17.25 -3.87
C ILE A 39 -4.78 17.43 -4.71
N ALA A 40 -4.21 18.63 -4.78
CA ALA A 40 -2.96 18.87 -5.50
C ALA A 40 -1.79 18.18 -4.79
N GLY A 41 -1.75 18.17 -3.46
CA GLY A 41 -0.78 17.46 -2.64
C GLY A 41 -0.86 15.95 -2.84
N MET A 42 -2.07 15.39 -2.79
CA MET A 42 -2.33 14.00 -3.14
C MET A 42 -2.00 13.73 -4.61
N ALA A 43 -2.35 14.62 -5.53
CA ALA A 43 -2.02 14.46 -6.95
C ALA A 43 -0.51 14.55 -7.20
N THR A 44 0.23 15.38 -6.48
CA THR A 44 1.71 15.41 -6.54
C THR A 44 2.32 14.19 -5.86
N GLU A 45 1.75 13.70 -4.76
CA GLU A 45 2.17 12.43 -4.14
C GLU A 45 1.87 11.24 -5.07
N TYR A 46 0.77 11.28 -5.84
CA TYR A 46 0.40 10.29 -6.85
C TYR A 46 1.13 10.47 -8.19
N LEU A 47 1.64 11.66 -8.50
CA LEU A 47 2.40 12.00 -9.72
C LEU A 47 3.91 12.02 -9.52
N ASP A 48 4.42 11.76 -8.32
CA ASP A 48 5.78 11.25 -8.10
C ASP A 48 5.86 9.79 -8.59
N PHE A 49 5.51 9.61 -9.86
CA PHE A 49 5.87 8.48 -10.66
C PHE A 49 7.40 8.41 -10.69
N ALA A 50 7.91 7.19 -10.58
CA ALA A 50 9.32 6.81 -10.62
C ALA A 50 10.20 7.67 -11.53
N PHE A 51 11.51 7.65 -11.29
CA PHE A 51 12.50 8.23 -12.19
C PHE A 51 12.32 7.69 -13.62
N ASP A 52 11.62 8.43 -14.50
CA ASP A 52 11.17 8.11 -15.88
C ASP A 52 9.74 7.54 -16.09
N GLY A 53 8.94 7.42 -15.04
CA GLY A 53 7.57 6.87 -15.12
C GLY A 53 7.50 5.34 -15.13
N LYS A 54 8.60 4.61 -14.97
CA LYS A 54 8.61 3.14 -14.95
C LYS A 54 8.63 2.55 -13.55
N TRP A 55 7.84 1.50 -13.37
CA TRP A 55 7.87 0.68 -12.17
C TRP A 55 9.02 -0.34 -12.27
N TYR A 56 10.12 -0.07 -11.55
CA TYR A 56 11.33 -0.88 -11.61
C TYR A 56 11.23 -2.25 -10.92
N ARG A 57 10.16 -2.51 -10.15
CA ARG A 57 10.00 -3.77 -9.41
C ARG A 57 10.10 -4.97 -10.35
N LYS A 58 9.42 -4.98 -11.50
CA LYS A 58 9.42 -6.14 -12.42
C LYS A 58 10.57 -6.14 -13.43
N THR A 59 11.46 -5.16 -13.36
CA THR A 59 12.57 -5.04 -14.30
C THR A 59 13.69 -5.97 -13.85
N PRO A 60 14.30 -6.75 -14.76
CA PRO A 60 15.54 -7.46 -14.46
C PRO A 60 16.58 -6.52 -13.85
N TRP A 61 17.28 -6.94 -12.80
CA TRP A 61 18.37 -6.18 -12.19
C TRP A 61 19.42 -5.80 -13.23
N SER A 62 19.76 -6.70 -14.15
CA SER A 62 20.67 -6.43 -15.26
C SER A 62 20.22 -5.24 -16.12
N GLU A 63 18.90 -5.04 -16.27
CA GLU A 63 18.26 -3.97 -17.04
C GLU A 63 18.01 -2.68 -16.23
N LEU A 64 18.16 -2.72 -14.90
CA LEU A 64 18.00 -1.51 -14.09
C LEU A 64 19.07 -0.45 -14.42
N PRO A 65 18.67 0.82 -14.61
CA PRO A 65 19.62 1.92 -14.68
C PRO A 65 20.50 1.99 -13.43
N ALA A 66 21.74 2.46 -13.56
CA ALA A 66 22.67 2.58 -12.43
C ALA A 66 22.05 3.30 -11.22
N LYS A 67 21.32 4.39 -11.46
CA LYS A 67 20.62 5.14 -10.41
C LYS A 67 19.56 4.32 -9.67
N ALA A 68 18.86 3.41 -10.38
CA ALA A 68 17.89 2.52 -9.75
C ALA A 68 18.59 1.43 -8.92
N LYS A 69 19.75 0.93 -9.37
CA LYS A 69 20.59 0.01 -8.58
C LYS A 69 21.10 0.66 -7.30
N ASP A 70 21.62 1.87 -7.37
CA ASP A 70 22.06 2.64 -6.20
C ASP A 70 20.91 2.85 -5.20
N ALA A 71 19.71 3.18 -5.72
CA ALA A 71 18.51 3.33 -4.91
C ALA A 71 18.04 2.03 -4.25
N ALA A 72 18.16 0.89 -4.95
CA ALA A 72 17.86 -0.42 -4.41
C ALA A 72 18.86 -0.82 -3.32
N HIS A 73 20.16 -0.56 -3.52
CA HIS A 73 21.18 -0.76 -2.50
C HIS A 73 20.94 0.08 -1.24
N ALA A 74 20.45 1.33 -1.37
CA ALA A 74 20.07 2.15 -0.23
C ALA A 74 18.93 1.52 0.61
N LEU A 75 18.08 0.69 -0.01
CA LEU A 75 17.04 -0.11 0.65
C LEU A 75 17.55 -1.47 1.15
N ASN A 76 18.86 -1.72 1.08
CA ASN A 76 19.48 -3.03 1.33
C ASN A 76 18.88 -4.14 0.45
N TRP A 77 18.42 -3.80 -0.76
CA TRP A 77 18.04 -4.78 -1.77
C TRP A 77 19.31 -5.18 -2.50
N GLU A 78 19.67 -6.45 -2.36
CA GLU A 78 20.86 -7.05 -2.99
C GLU A 78 20.42 -8.08 -4.04
N VAL A 79 21.23 -8.26 -5.07
CA VAL A 79 21.02 -9.34 -6.04
C VAL A 79 21.34 -10.65 -5.35
N ASN A 80 20.38 -11.56 -5.31
CA ASN A 80 20.69 -12.96 -5.07
C ASN A 80 21.05 -13.59 -6.42
N ASP A 81 22.16 -14.32 -6.47
CA ASP A 81 22.72 -14.90 -7.71
C ASP A 81 21.72 -15.80 -8.49
N ASP A 82 20.66 -16.26 -7.84
CA ASP A 82 19.70 -17.22 -8.39
C ASP A 82 18.47 -16.58 -9.09
N ASP A 83 18.25 -15.27 -8.98
CA ASP A 83 17.12 -14.61 -9.65
C ASP A 83 17.47 -13.18 -10.08
N GLU A 84 17.62 -13.00 -11.39
CA GLU A 84 18.06 -11.75 -12.02
C GLU A 84 17.00 -10.64 -11.99
N THR A 85 15.84 -10.80 -11.35
CA THR A 85 14.85 -9.72 -11.28
C THR A 85 15.04 -8.80 -10.08
N ALA A 86 14.86 -7.49 -10.28
CA ALA A 86 14.72 -6.56 -9.15
C ALA A 86 13.53 -6.99 -8.27
N ALA A 87 12.53 -7.64 -8.85
CA ALA A 87 11.40 -8.21 -8.13
C ALA A 87 11.83 -9.30 -7.18
N ALA A 88 12.86 -10.09 -7.51
CA ALA A 88 13.37 -11.17 -6.69
C ALA A 88 14.41 -10.73 -5.65
N ALA A 89 15.16 -9.67 -5.94
CA ALA A 89 15.87 -8.90 -4.90
C ALA A 89 14.90 -8.31 -3.86
N VAL A 90 13.63 -8.09 -4.25
CA VAL A 90 12.49 -7.58 -3.46
C VAL A 90 11.45 -8.71 -3.21
N GLY A 91 11.81 -9.96 -3.50
CA GLY A 91 10.84 -11.03 -3.79
C GLY A 91 11.05 -12.29 -2.98
N SER A 92 12.23 -12.46 -2.39
CA SER A 92 12.27 -13.14 -1.09
C SER A 92 11.61 -12.21 -0.09
N CYS A 93 10.31 -12.40 0.11
CA CYS A 93 9.32 -11.68 0.93
C CYS A 93 9.67 -11.58 2.44
N TRP A 94 10.95 -11.58 2.78
CA TRP A 94 11.51 -11.66 4.11
C TRP A 94 12.63 -10.65 4.34
N TYR A 95 12.84 -9.69 3.44
CA TYR A 95 13.84 -8.65 3.70
C TYR A 95 13.36 -7.75 4.85
N PRO A 96 14.20 -7.51 5.88
CA PRO A 96 13.86 -6.66 7.02
C PRO A 96 13.45 -5.22 6.68
N MET A 97 13.63 -4.79 5.42
CA MET A 97 13.21 -3.48 4.96
C MET A 97 11.71 -3.42 4.66
N GLU A 98 11.12 -4.51 4.17
CA GLU A 98 9.71 -4.59 3.78
C GLU A 98 8.78 -4.68 5.00
N THR A 99 9.34 -5.02 6.16
CA THR A 99 8.63 -4.98 7.45
C THR A 99 8.71 -3.61 8.12
N ARG A 100 9.38 -2.62 7.52
CA ARG A 100 9.47 -1.26 8.07
C ARG A 100 8.34 -0.38 7.57
N THR A 101 7.79 0.43 8.46
CA THR A 101 6.93 1.54 8.03
C THR A 101 7.75 2.58 7.30
N TRP A 102 7.09 3.44 6.51
CA TRP A 102 7.79 4.53 5.82
C TRP A 102 8.53 5.44 6.82
N GLU A 103 7.96 5.63 8.01
CA GLU A 103 8.53 6.42 9.10
C GLU A 103 9.79 5.80 9.72
N ASP A 104 9.96 4.48 9.61
CA ASP A 104 11.14 3.75 10.10
C ASP A 104 12.30 3.76 9.08
N LEU A 105 12.07 4.27 7.87
CA LEU A 105 13.09 4.41 6.84
C LEU A 105 13.96 5.64 7.12
N SER A 106 15.27 5.51 6.90
CA SER A 106 16.18 6.67 6.88
C SER A 106 15.82 7.61 5.72
N ILE A 107 16.32 8.85 5.76
CA ILE A 107 16.13 9.80 4.65
C ILE A 107 16.72 9.24 3.35
N GLU A 108 17.86 8.54 3.43
CA GLU A 108 18.50 7.89 2.30
C GLU A 108 17.63 6.76 1.73
N GLN A 109 17.05 5.92 2.60
CA GLN A 109 16.11 4.86 2.21
C GLN A 109 14.85 5.45 1.57
N CYS A 110 14.27 6.51 2.15
CA CYS A 110 13.13 7.20 1.54
C CYS A 110 13.47 7.72 0.13
N ASN A 111 14.67 8.26 -0.07
CA ASN A 111 15.10 8.76 -1.38
C ASN A 111 15.35 7.62 -2.38
N GLY A 112 15.87 6.48 -1.92
CA GLY A 112 15.97 5.25 -2.69
C GLY A 112 14.59 4.74 -3.12
N ALA A 113 13.67 4.60 -2.17
CA ALA A 113 12.28 4.22 -2.41
C ALA A 113 11.60 5.13 -3.44
N ARG A 114 11.73 6.46 -3.30
CA ARG A 114 11.22 7.44 -4.28
C ARG A 114 11.83 7.26 -5.66
N THR A 115 13.13 7.02 -5.74
CA THR A 115 13.81 6.79 -7.02
C THR A 115 13.25 5.55 -7.72
N LEU A 116 12.86 4.53 -6.96
CA LEU A 116 12.24 3.30 -7.45
C LEU A 116 10.72 3.43 -7.72
N GLY A 117 10.14 4.60 -7.47
CA GLY A 117 8.72 4.89 -7.71
C GLY A 117 7.80 4.65 -6.51
N PHE A 118 8.36 4.48 -5.31
CA PHE A 118 7.57 4.41 -4.08
C PHE A 118 7.44 5.78 -3.42
N ASN A 119 6.22 6.15 -3.08
CA ASN A 119 5.93 7.16 -2.08
C ASN A 119 5.43 6.49 -0.78
N ARG A 120 5.21 7.30 0.25
CA ARG A 120 4.70 6.86 1.55
C ARG A 120 3.44 6.00 1.46
N HIS A 121 2.49 6.41 0.62
CA HIS A 121 1.23 5.69 0.45
C HIS A 121 1.44 4.35 -0.25
N SER A 122 2.13 4.32 -1.40
CA SER A 122 2.43 3.09 -2.13
C SER A 122 3.33 2.13 -1.35
N TRP A 123 4.22 2.65 -0.49
CA TRP A 123 5.04 1.82 0.39
C TRP A 123 4.16 1.14 1.43
N LYS A 124 3.28 1.91 2.09
CA LYS A 124 2.30 1.36 3.02
C LYS A 124 1.44 0.32 2.29
N ASP A 125 0.83 0.65 1.17
CA ASP A 125 -0.06 -0.25 0.46
C ASP A 125 0.66 -1.53 0.04
N MET A 126 1.92 -1.42 -0.40
CA MET A 126 2.65 -2.57 -0.90
C MET A 126 3.25 -3.44 0.20
N PHE A 127 3.67 -2.86 1.32
CA PHE A 127 4.47 -3.57 2.33
C PHE A 127 3.76 -3.75 3.68
N SER A 128 2.74 -2.95 4.01
CA SER A 128 2.11 -3.01 5.34
C SER A 128 1.28 -4.27 5.62
N GLY A 129 0.81 -4.97 4.58
CA GLY A 129 0.14 -6.27 4.74
C GLY A 129 1.08 -7.38 5.22
N TYR A 130 2.38 -7.27 4.93
CA TYR A 130 3.38 -8.28 5.30
C TYR A 130 3.78 -8.22 6.78
N LEU A 131 3.50 -7.11 7.47
CA LEU A 131 3.83 -6.93 8.89
C LEU A 131 3.23 -8.02 9.78
N TYR A 132 2.00 -8.44 9.48
CA TYR A 132 1.34 -9.47 10.28
C TYR A 132 1.78 -10.86 9.86
N ILE A 133 1.87 -11.12 8.55
CA ILE A 133 2.18 -12.46 8.00
C ILE A 133 3.55 -12.96 8.43
N ALA A 134 4.50 -12.07 8.72
CA ALA A 134 5.82 -12.43 9.23
C ALA A 134 5.87 -12.75 10.73
N GLN A 135 4.80 -12.49 11.49
CA GLN A 135 4.73 -12.78 12.92
C GLN A 135 4.19 -14.19 13.17
N ASP A 136 4.65 -14.83 14.25
CA ASP A 136 4.02 -16.05 14.75
C ASP A 136 2.58 -15.77 15.19
N TRP A 137 1.68 -16.74 15.02
CA TRP A 137 0.27 -16.60 15.38
C TRP A 137 0.07 -16.11 16.82
N GLU A 138 0.84 -16.65 17.75
CA GLU A 138 0.81 -16.29 19.18
C GLU A 138 1.26 -14.85 19.46
N SER A 139 2.03 -14.24 18.56
CA SER A 139 2.48 -12.85 18.68
C SER A 139 1.44 -11.84 18.17
N LEU A 140 0.42 -12.31 17.44
CA LEU A 140 -0.68 -11.46 16.98
C LEU A 140 -1.60 -11.10 18.16
N SER A 141 -2.06 -9.85 18.19
CA SER A 141 -3.09 -9.44 19.16
C SER A 141 -4.41 -10.19 18.94
N ASP A 142 -5.22 -10.30 19.99
CA ASP A 142 -6.53 -10.97 19.94
C ASP A 142 -7.46 -10.41 18.85
N GLU A 143 -7.42 -9.10 18.62
CA GLU A 143 -8.20 -8.42 17.56
C GLU A 143 -7.75 -8.85 16.16
N ILE A 144 -6.44 -8.95 15.96
CA ILE A 144 -5.87 -9.42 14.69
C ILE A 144 -6.19 -10.90 14.50
N GLN A 145 -6.00 -11.75 15.51
CA GLN A 145 -6.38 -13.16 15.43
C GLN A 145 -7.87 -13.35 15.11
N ALA A 146 -8.76 -12.53 15.70
CA ALA A 146 -10.18 -12.55 15.39
C ALA A 146 -10.46 -12.20 13.92
N SER A 147 -9.77 -11.18 13.40
CA SER A 147 -9.86 -10.80 11.98
C SER A 147 -9.34 -11.92 11.06
N CYS A 148 -8.22 -12.55 11.39
CA CYS A 148 -7.69 -13.71 10.67
C CYS A 148 -8.70 -14.87 10.62
N ARG A 149 -9.41 -15.14 11.73
CA ARG A 149 -10.47 -16.17 11.77
C ARG A 149 -11.65 -15.83 10.85
N VAL A 150 -12.04 -14.57 10.74
CA VAL A 150 -13.08 -14.13 9.77
C VAL A 150 -12.65 -14.42 8.34
N LEU A 151 -11.36 -14.32 8.03
CA LEU A 151 -10.77 -14.66 6.73
C LEU A 151 -10.48 -16.16 6.56
N GLY A 152 -10.87 -17.00 7.52
CA GLY A 152 -10.70 -18.46 7.44
C GLY A 152 -9.33 -18.99 7.89
N TRP A 153 -8.45 -18.11 8.38
CA TRP A 153 -7.13 -18.48 8.89
C TRP A 153 -7.26 -18.97 10.34
N SER A 154 -6.36 -19.88 10.71
CA SER A 154 -6.25 -20.41 12.07
C SER A 154 -4.77 -20.57 12.41
N GLU A 155 -4.46 -20.76 13.69
CA GLU A 155 -3.10 -21.08 14.15
C GLU A 155 -2.49 -22.25 13.37
N GLU A 156 -3.27 -23.28 13.09
CA GLU A 156 -2.81 -24.45 12.33
C GLU A 156 -2.45 -24.10 10.88
N LYS A 157 -3.11 -23.11 10.26
CA LYS A 157 -2.89 -22.71 8.86
C LYS A 157 -1.90 -21.56 8.72
N TRP A 158 -1.72 -20.76 9.77
CA TRP A 158 -0.90 -19.55 9.76
C TRP A 158 0.55 -19.86 9.40
N GLY A 159 1.12 -19.10 8.46
CA GLY A 159 2.51 -19.27 8.00
C GLY A 159 2.78 -20.58 7.24
N LYS A 160 1.76 -21.39 6.96
CA LYS A 160 1.87 -22.59 6.12
C LYS A 160 1.38 -22.28 4.71
N THR A 161 1.83 -23.05 3.72
CA THR A 161 1.35 -23.02 2.34
C THR A 161 -0.09 -23.57 2.17
N ILE A 162 -0.86 -23.64 3.26
CA ILE A 162 -2.25 -24.10 3.23
C ILE A 162 -3.10 -22.89 2.88
N LEU A 163 -3.41 -22.74 1.59
CA LEU A 163 -4.31 -21.71 1.11
C LEU A 163 -5.66 -21.82 1.83
N VAL A 164 -6.13 -20.72 2.40
CA VAL A 164 -7.53 -20.66 2.82
C VAL A 164 -8.42 -20.38 1.62
N LYS A 165 -9.70 -20.75 1.73
CA LYS A 165 -10.67 -20.58 0.63
C LYS A 165 -10.74 -19.12 0.19
N GLU A 166 -10.57 -18.20 1.13
CA GLU A 166 -10.69 -16.77 0.96
C GLU A 166 -9.53 -16.17 0.14
N GLU A 167 -8.32 -16.74 0.21
CA GLU A 167 -7.15 -16.25 -0.55
C GLU A 167 -7.34 -16.45 -2.06
N SER A 168 -8.11 -17.46 -2.48
CA SER A 168 -8.44 -17.63 -3.90
C SER A 168 -9.43 -16.59 -4.47
N ARG A 169 -10.01 -15.73 -3.63
CA ARG A 169 -11.05 -14.77 -4.04
C ARG A 169 -10.46 -13.40 -4.29
N GLN A 170 -10.86 -12.79 -5.40
CA GLN A 170 -10.62 -11.37 -5.64
C GLN A 170 -11.32 -10.51 -4.58
N TRP A 171 -10.76 -9.35 -4.27
CA TRP A 171 -11.31 -8.41 -3.28
C TRP A 171 -12.80 -8.10 -3.51
N GLY A 172 -13.21 -7.94 -4.77
CA GLY A 172 -14.60 -7.67 -5.14
C GLY A 172 -15.57 -8.77 -4.68
N ALA A 173 -15.10 -10.01 -4.62
CA ALA A 173 -15.88 -11.16 -4.20
C ALA A 173 -16.00 -11.28 -2.68
N LEU A 174 -15.14 -10.62 -1.87
CA LEU A 174 -15.24 -10.62 -0.41
C LEU A 174 -16.50 -9.91 0.09
N SER A 175 -17.10 -10.47 1.14
CA SER A 175 -18.17 -9.85 1.93
C SER A 175 -17.66 -8.62 2.69
N LEU A 176 -18.59 -7.82 3.24
CA LEU A 176 -18.23 -6.63 3.99
C LEU A 176 -17.37 -6.97 5.22
N ASN A 177 -17.75 -7.99 5.98
CA ASN A 177 -17.01 -8.42 7.17
C ASN A 177 -15.61 -8.94 6.82
N GLU A 178 -15.47 -9.68 5.71
CA GLU A 178 -14.16 -10.12 5.22
C GLU A 178 -13.29 -8.92 4.81
N LYS A 179 -13.85 -7.91 4.13
CA LYS A 179 -13.12 -6.67 3.78
C LYS A 179 -12.69 -5.88 5.02
N GLU A 180 -13.53 -5.81 6.05
CA GLU A 180 -13.19 -5.15 7.32
C GLU A 180 -12.08 -5.91 8.06
N ALA A 181 -12.17 -7.24 8.12
CA ALA A 181 -11.11 -8.08 8.68
C ALA A 181 -9.78 -7.96 7.90
N ALA A 182 -9.85 -7.93 6.57
CA ALA A 182 -8.68 -7.70 5.72
C ALA A 182 -8.06 -6.31 5.99
N ARG A 183 -8.87 -5.26 6.16
CA ARG A 183 -8.38 -3.92 6.53
C ARG A 183 -7.74 -3.87 7.91
N ALA A 184 -8.22 -4.65 8.88
CA ALA A 184 -7.57 -4.77 10.19
C ALA A 184 -6.14 -5.31 10.06
N LEU A 185 -5.88 -6.12 9.03
CA LEU A 185 -4.55 -6.61 8.63
C LEU A 185 -3.80 -5.67 7.67
N ASN A 186 -4.27 -4.43 7.48
CA ASN A 186 -3.78 -3.46 6.51
C ASN A 186 -3.88 -3.90 5.03
N PHE A 187 -4.73 -4.87 4.70
CA PHE A 187 -5.05 -5.16 3.31
C PHE A 187 -6.08 -4.18 2.75
N GLU A 188 -5.82 -3.74 1.53
CA GLU A 188 -6.73 -2.99 0.67
C GLU A 188 -6.93 -3.74 -0.65
N LEU A 189 -7.82 -3.24 -1.50
CA LEU A 189 -8.16 -3.88 -2.80
C LEU A 189 -6.92 -4.24 -3.61
N ARG A 190 -5.95 -3.32 -3.69
CA ARG A 190 -4.73 -3.52 -4.48
C ARG A 190 -3.80 -4.55 -3.85
N SER A 191 -3.52 -4.41 -2.55
CA SER A 191 -2.58 -5.31 -1.86
C SER A 191 -3.14 -6.72 -1.74
N TRP A 192 -4.44 -6.87 -1.48
CA TRP A 192 -5.12 -8.17 -1.49
C TRP A 192 -5.01 -8.87 -2.84
N ASN A 193 -5.41 -8.20 -3.92
CA ASN A 193 -5.38 -8.82 -5.25
C ASN A 193 -3.95 -9.09 -5.73
N THR A 194 -2.98 -8.26 -5.34
CA THR A 194 -1.57 -8.50 -5.68
C THR A 194 -1.02 -9.71 -4.94
N MET A 195 -1.40 -9.88 -3.67
CA MET A 195 -0.87 -10.95 -2.83
C MET A 195 -1.52 -12.31 -3.07
N PHE A 196 -2.84 -12.34 -3.30
CA PHE A 196 -3.60 -13.58 -3.33
C PHE A 196 -4.23 -13.91 -4.68
N ALA A 197 -4.38 -12.93 -5.58
CA ALA A 197 -5.03 -13.16 -6.88
C ALA A 197 -4.06 -13.42 -8.05
N SER A 198 -2.75 -13.53 -7.81
CA SER A 198 -1.77 -13.81 -8.87
C SER A 198 -1.97 -15.18 -9.51
N ASP A 199 -2.34 -16.18 -8.72
CA ASP A 199 -2.33 -17.58 -9.18
C ASP A 199 -3.62 -17.96 -9.93
N ALA A 200 -4.63 -17.10 -9.91
CA ALA A 200 -5.90 -17.34 -10.59
C ALA A 200 -5.85 -17.01 -12.10
N PHE A 201 -4.80 -16.35 -12.59
CA PHE A 201 -4.72 -15.90 -13.99
C PHE A 201 -3.83 -16.76 -14.90
N GLU A 202 -2.92 -17.58 -14.36
CA GLU A 202 -1.98 -18.35 -15.21
C GLU A 202 -2.54 -19.68 -15.73
N ASN A 203 -3.70 -20.14 -15.25
CA ASN A 203 -4.30 -21.42 -15.68
C ASN A 203 -5.41 -21.30 -16.74
N ASN A 204 -5.58 -20.14 -17.40
CA ASN A 204 -6.55 -19.95 -18.49
C ASN A 204 -5.90 -19.69 -19.86
N ASP A 205 -4.61 -19.98 -20.03
CA ASP A 205 -3.99 -20.06 -21.37
C ASP A 205 -4.19 -21.48 -21.93
N ASP A 206 -5.46 -21.83 -22.17
CA ASP A 206 -5.83 -22.95 -23.02
C ASP A 206 -5.40 -22.60 -24.45
N GLY A 207 -4.16 -22.98 -24.78
CA GLY A 207 -3.58 -22.90 -26.11
C GLY A 207 -4.31 -23.78 -27.12
N ASP A 208 -5.48 -23.33 -27.55
CA ASP A 208 -6.21 -23.80 -28.72
C ASP A 208 -6.42 -22.63 -29.69
N TYR A 209 -5.41 -22.33 -30.54
CA TYR A 209 -5.58 -21.79 -31.90
C TYR A 209 -4.34 -22.07 -32.78
#